data_AF-A0A924TPR1-F1
#
_entry.id   AF-A0A924TPR1-F1
#
_cell.length_a   1.000
_cell.length_b   1.000
_cell.length_c   1.000
_cell.angle_alpha   90.00
_cell.angle_beta   90.00
_cell.angle_gamma   90.00
#
_symmetry.space_group_name_H-M   'P 1'
#
loop_
_entity.id
_entity.type
_entity.pdbx_description
1 polymer ?
#
loop_
_entity_poly.entity_id
_entity_poly.type
_entity_poly.pdbx_seq_one_letter_code
_entity_poly.pdbx_strand_id
1 'polypeptide(L)' 'MKIGKPVVKLMAKDEPDVISSDCPMAGHHIAQGMAQAGTPAKAVQHPLSLLRFAYGLE' A
#
# COMPACT_ATOMS: atom_id res chain seq x y z
N MET A 1 2.43 -14.37 8.31
CA MET A 1 1.94 -14.65 6.94
C MET A 1 3.02 -15.36 6.13
N LYS A 2 2.75 -16.55 5.54
CA LYS A 2 3.74 -17.25 4.68
C LYS A 2 3.79 -16.69 3.25
N ILE A 3 2.63 -16.40 2.66
CA ILE A 3 2.51 -15.91 1.27
C ILE A 3 2.74 -14.40 1.16
N GLY A 4 2.20 -13.60 2.09
CA GLY A 4 2.28 -12.13 2.02
C GLY A 4 3.61 -11.51 2.42
N LYS A 5 4.54 -12.29 3.02
CA LYS A 5 5.81 -11.75 3.56
C LYS A 5 6.71 -11.09 2.49
N PRO A 6 6.91 -11.68 1.29
CA PRO A 6 7.69 -11.03 0.23
C PRO A 6 7.07 -9.72 -0.21
N VAL A 7 5.74 -9.66 -0.34
CA VAL A 7 5.01 -8.45 -0.75
C VAL A 7 5.18 -7.35 0.28
N VAL A 8 4.97 -7.64 1.57
CA VAL A 8 5.16 -6.66 2.65
C VAL A 8 6.58 -6.07 2.63
N LYS A 9 7.61 -6.91 2.46
CA LYS A 9 9.00 -6.45 2.39
C LYS A 9 9.25 -5.56 1.17
N LEU A 10 8.69 -5.91 0.02
CA LEU A 10 8.84 -5.12 -1.21
C LEU A 10 8.12 -3.77 -1.12
N MET A 11 6.93 -3.73 -0.52
CA MET A 11 6.17 -2.49 -0.35
C MET A 11 6.84 -1.49 0.60
N ALA A 12 7.69 -1.95 1.50
CA ALA A 12 8.47 -1.09 2.40
C ALA A 12 9.82 -0.63 1.81
N LYS A 13 10.27 -1.21 0.70
CA LYS A 13 11.68 -1.17 0.25
C LYS A 13 12.22 0.24 0.01
N ASP A 14 11.36 1.15 -0.43
CA ASP A 14 11.75 2.50 -0.87
C ASP A 14 10.97 3.60 -0.12
N GLU A 15 10.44 3.26 1.06
CA GLU A 15 9.67 4.18 1.93
C GLU A 15 8.60 5.04 1.23
N PRO A 16 7.75 4.42 0.36
CA PRO A 16 6.83 5.17 -0.48
C PRO A 16 5.82 5.96 0.34
N ASP A 17 5.45 7.14 -0.15
CA ASP A 17 4.41 7.96 0.49
C ASP A 17 3.03 7.31 0.42
N VAL A 18 2.80 6.48 -0.59
CA VAL A 18 1.54 5.77 -0.80
C VAL A 18 1.81 4.36 -1.30
N ILE A 19 1.14 3.37 -0.70
CA ILE A 19 0.99 2.04 -1.30
C ILE A 19 -0.39 1.93 -1.95
N SER A 20 -0.49 1.13 -3.03
CA SER A 20 -1.70 1.06 -3.83
C SER A 20 -2.10 -0.37 -4.18
N SER A 21 -3.41 -0.63 -4.20
CA SER A 21 -4.01 -1.91 -4.57
C SER A 21 -5.39 -1.69 -5.18
N ASP A 22 -5.67 -2.35 -6.30
CA ASP A 22 -6.97 -2.37 -6.97
C ASP A 22 -8.03 -3.15 -6.17
N CYS A 23 -7.60 -4.11 -5.36
CA CYS A 23 -8.42 -4.73 -4.33
C CYS A 23 -8.26 -3.97 -3.00
N PRO A 24 -9.32 -3.32 -2.45
CA PRO A 24 -9.24 -2.61 -1.18
C PRO A 24 -8.78 -3.50 -0.02
N MET A 25 -9.33 -4.72 0.04
CA MET A 25 -8.98 -5.70 1.08
C MET A 25 -7.50 -6.11 1.01
N ALA A 26 -6.95 -6.31 -0.20
CA ALA A 26 -5.54 -6.64 -0.36
C ALA A 26 -4.64 -5.47 0.08
N GLY A 27 -4.99 -4.23 -0.28
CA GLY A 27 -4.26 -3.03 0.16
C GLY A 27 -4.21 -2.92 1.68
N HIS A 28 -5.36 -3.12 2.35
CA HIS A 28 -5.42 -3.11 3.80
C HIS A 28 -4.65 -4.27 4.46
N HIS A 29 -4.69 -5.48 3.89
CA HIS A 29 -3.90 -6.61 4.40
C HIS A 29 -2.38 -6.39 4.26
N ILE A 30 -1.94 -5.77 3.17
CA ILE A 30 -0.54 -5.39 2.98
C ILE A 30 -0.14 -4.34 4.02
N ALA A 31 -0.96 -3.29 4.20
CA ALA A 31 -0.72 -2.25 5.20
C ALA A 31 -0.67 -2.82 6.63
N GLN A 32 -1.58 -3.74 6.96
CA GLN A 32 -1.56 -4.47 8.23
C GLN A 32 -0.27 -5.28 8.40
N GLY A 33 0.15 -6.01 7.36
CA GLY A 33 1.40 -6.77 7.38
C GLY A 33 2.63 -5.87 7.54
N MET A 34 2.63 -4.71 6.90
CA MET A 34 3.65 -3.66 7.03
C MET A 34 3.73 -3.10 8.44
N ALA A 35 2.59 -2.79 9.06
CA ALA A 35 2.54 -2.34 10.46
C ALA A 35 3.08 -3.41 11.43
N GLN A 36 2.70 -4.68 11.24
CA GLN A 36 3.23 -5.80 12.02
C GLN A 36 4.73 -6.04 11.81
N ALA A 37 5.28 -5.65 10.65
CA ALA A 37 6.70 -5.75 10.34
C ALA A 37 7.54 -4.55 10.82
N GLY A 38 6.91 -3.56 11.47
CA GLY A 38 7.58 -2.35 11.95
C GLY A 38 7.84 -1.29 10.89
N THR A 39 7.23 -1.42 9.71
CA THR A 39 7.36 -0.49 8.59
C THR A 39 5.98 -0.01 8.13
N PRO A 40 5.20 0.68 8.97
CA PRO A 40 3.81 1.01 8.66
C PRO A 40 3.69 1.86 7.38
N ALA A 41 2.71 1.55 6.54
CA ALA A 41 2.43 2.37 5.36
C ALA A 41 1.95 3.76 5.78
N LYS A 42 2.48 4.80 5.14
CA LYS A 42 2.06 6.20 5.36
C LYS A 42 0.62 6.43 4.89
N ALA A 43 0.27 5.89 3.72
CA ALA A 43 -1.08 5.92 3.17
C ALA A 43 -1.36 4.69 2.30
N VAL A 44 -2.64 4.30 2.23
CA VAL A 44 -3.15 3.28 1.31
C VAL A 44 -4.17 3.95 0.40
N GLN A 45 -3.96 3.86 -0.92
CA GLN A 45 -4.88 4.43 -1.91
C GLN A 45 -5.28 3.39 -2.95
N HIS A 46 -6.47 3.57 -3.52
CA HIS A 46 -6.85 2.83 -4.71
C HIS A 46 -6.15 3.45 -5.94
N PRO A 47 -5.72 2.66 -6.95
CA PRO A 47 -5.08 3.19 -8.16
C PRO A 47 -5.90 4.28 -8.87
N LEU A 48 -7.24 4.16 -8.87
CA LEU A 48 -8.10 5.19 -9.45
C LEU A 48 -8.06 6.51 -8.66
N SER A 49 -7.88 6.48 -7.34
CA SER A 49 -7.69 7.70 -6.55
C SER A 49 -6.38 8.39 -6.92
N LEU A 50 -5.31 7.61 -7.16
CA LEU A 50 -4.04 8.15 -7.62
C LEU A 50 -4.14 8.78 -9.02
N LEU A 51 -4.86 8.13 -9.95
CA LEU A 51 -5.13 8.71 -11.26
C LEU A 51 -5.92 10.00 -11.13
N ARG A 52 -6.99 10.01 -10.34
CA ARG A 52 -7.79 11.21 -10.06
C ARG A 52 -6.90 12.37 -9.59
N PHE A 53 -5.98 12.13 -8.65
CA PHE A 53 -5.02 13.13 -8.19
C PHE A 53 -4.06 13.60 -9.31
N ALA A 54 -3.56 12.68 -10.13
CA ALA A 54 -2.68 13.01 -11.25
C ALA A 54 -3.36 13.88 -12.32
N TYR A 55 -4.68 13.75 -12.47
CA TYR A 55 -5.49 14.59 -13.36
C TYR A 55 -5.98 15.90 -12.70
N GLY A 56 -5.61 16.19 -11.45
CA GLY A 56 -6.02 17.41 -10.74
C GLY A 56 -7.51 17.43 -10.38
N LEU A 57 -8.14 16.27 -10.24
CA LEU A 57 -9.54 16.15 -9.85
C LEU A 57 -9.63 16.02 -8.31
N GLU A 58 -10.23 17.01 -7.65
CA GLU A 58 -10.43 17.00 -6.19
C GLU A 58 -11.57 16.13 -5.72
#